data_AF-A0A5S9M3K5-F1
#
_entry.id   AF-A0A5S9M3K5-F1
#
_cell.length_a   1.000
_cell.length_b   1.000
_cell.length_c   1.000
_cell.angle_alpha   90.00
_cell.angle_beta   90.00
_cell.angle_gamma   90.00
#
_symmetry.space_group_name_H-M   'P 1'
#
loop_
_entity.id
_entity.type
_entity.pdbx_description
1 polymer ?
#
loop_
_entity_poly.entity_id
_entity_poly.type
_entity_poly.pdbx_seq_one_letter_code
_entity_poly.pdbx_strand_id
1 'polypeptide(L)'
;MFANKWIGGFLKKIHAFPVDRENPGPSSIKTPIKLLKEGKIVGIFPSGTRTTEDVPLKRGAVTIAQLGKAPIVPAAYKGPSNAKSLKKKKGKCA
;
A
#
# COMPACT_ATOMS: atom_id res chain seq x y z
N MET A 1 3.48 13.64 -3.83
CA MET A 1 4.46 13.00 -2.91
C MET A 1 5.83 12.75 -3.53
N PHE A 2 5.92 12.24 -4.77
CA PHE A 2 7.22 11.99 -5.42
C PHE A 2 7.88 13.24 -6.06
N ALA A 3 7.20 14.39 -6.11
CA ALA A 3 7.70 15.65 -6.69
C ALA A 3 8.83 16.30 -5.87
N ASN A 4 8.85 16.11 -4.53
CA ASN A 4 9.90 16.66 -3.69
C ASN A 4 11.15 15.79 -3.78
N LYS A 5 12.29 16.37 -4.19
CA LYS A 5 13.52 15.61 -4.50
C LYS A 5 14.04 14.76 -3.33
N TRP A 6 13.91 15.26 -2.10
CA TRP A 6 14.31 14.55 -0.87
C TRP A 6 13.37 13.39 -0.52
N ILE A 7 12.06 13.66 -0.43
CA ILE A 7 11.05 12.66 -0.07
C ILE A 7 10.91 11.61 -1.18
N GLY A 8 10.90 12.04 -2.44
CA GLY A 8 10.86 11.15 -3.59
C GLY A 8 12.09 10.25 -3.67
N GLY A 9 13.29 10.77 -3.37
CA GLY A 9 14.51 9.97 -3.29
C GLY A 9 14.44 8.90 -2.20
N PHE A 10 13.96 9.27 -1.00
CA PHE A 10 13.75 8.31 0.09
C PHE A 10 12.72 7.24 -0.25
N LEU A 11 11.58 7.63 -0.82
CA LEU A 11 10.52 6.70 -1.22
C LEU A 11 11.01 5.70 -2.29
N LYS A 12 11.81 6.16 -3.26
CA LYS A 12 12.44 5.28 -4.25
C LYS A 12 13.42 4.29 -3.61
N LYS A 13 14.18 4.71 -2.58
CA LYS A 13 15.09 3.82 -1.85
C LYS A 13 14.36 2.71 -1.10
N ILE A 14 13.16 2.97 -0.59
CA ILE A 14 12.32 1.93 0.06
C ILE A 14 11.43 1.17 -0.93
N HIS A 15 11.74 1.22 -2.24
CA HIS A 15 10.99 0.56 -3.32
C HIS A 15 9.51 0.98 -3.45
N ALA A 16 9.14 2.16 -2.94
CA ALA A 16 7.82 2.70 -3.20
C ALA A 16 7.74 3.24 -4.63
N PHE A 17 6.65 2.94 -5.33
CA PHE A 17 6.37 3.44 -6.66
C PHE A 17 5.16 4.39 -6.65
N PRO A 18 5.15 5.43 -7.49
CA PRO A 18 4.01 6.33 -7.62
C PRO A 18 2.83 5.57 -8.24
N VAL A 19 1.64 5.82 -7.71
CA VAL A 19 0.38 5.29 -8.22
C VAL A 19 -0.62 6.43 -8.26
N ASP A 20 -1.20 6.64 -9.44
CA ASP A 20 -2.27 7.63 -9.62
C ASP A 20 -3.59 7.03 -9.14
N ARG A 21 -4.19 7.70 -8.15
CA ARG A 21 -5.42 7.24 -7.48
C ARG A 21 -6.67 7.86 -8.09
N GLU A 22 -6.58 9.07 -8.62
CA GLU A 22 -7.71 9.79 -9.23
C GLU A 22 -8.00 9.25 -10.63
N ASN A 23 -6.96 8.95 -11.40
CA ASN A 23 -7.09 8.31 -12.69
C ASN A 23 -6.17 7.08 -12.76
N PRO A 24 -6.65 5.90 -12.32
CA PRO A 24 -5.84 4.68 -12.32
C PRO A 24 -5.58 4.22 -13.75
N GLY A 25 -4.49 4.72 -14.34
CA GLY A 25 -4.05 4.32 -15.66
C GLY A 25 -3.54 2.86 -15.72
N PRO A 26 -3.31 2.31 -16.92
CA PRO A 26 -2.79 0.95 -17.10
C PRO A 26 -1.45 0.72 -16.37
N SER A 27 -0.66 1.77 -16.19
CA SER A 27 0.62 1.78 -15.48
C SER A 27 0.49 1.39 -13.99
N SER A 28 -0.60 1.81 -13.34
CA SER A 28 -0.88 1.51 -11.92
C SER A 28 -1.08 0.02 -11.65
N ILE A 29 -1.47 -0.76 -12.68
CA ILE A 29 -1.68 -2.21 -12.60
C ILE A 29 -0.47 -2.96 -13.19
N LYS A 30 0.11 -2.48 -14.29
CA LYS A 30 1.26 -3.14 -14.95
C LYS A 30 2.51 -3.19 -14.05
N THR A 31 2.77 -2.10 -13.32
CA THR A 31 3.95 -2.01 -12.44
C THR A 31 3.95 -3.09 -11.34
N PRO A 32 2.90 -3.23 -10.52
CA PRO A 32 2.87 -4.29 -9.51
C PRO A 32 2.90 -5.69 -10.11
N ILE A 33 2.25 -5.93 -11.26
CA ILE A 33 2.34 -7.24 -11.95
C ILE A 33 3.78 -7.55 -12.36
N LYS A 34 4.52 -6.57 -12.90
CA LYS A 34 5.92 -6.75 -13.26
C LYS A 34 6.77 -7.09 -12.03
N LEU A 35 6.56 -6.39 -10.92
CA LEU A 35 7.27 -6.65 -9.66
C LEU A 35 6.98 -8.07 -9.13
N LEU A 36 5.73 -8.51 -9.18
CA LEU A 36 5.35 -9.87 -8.78
C LEU A 36 6.03 -10.93 -9.67
N LYS A 37 6.11 -10.70 -10.99
CA LYS A 37 6.82 -11.59 -11.92
C LYS A 37 8.33 -11.63 -11.70
N GLU A 38 8.91 -10.55 -11.18
CA GLU A 38 10.32 -10.49 -10.76
C GLU A 38 10.56 -11.17 -9.39
N GLY A 39 9.54 -11.77 -8.78
CA GLY A 39 9.64 -12.42 -7.47
C GLY A 39 9.66 -11.45 -6.30
N LYS A 40 9.28 -10.19 -6.50
CA LYS A 40 9.21 -9.18 -5.43
C LYS A 40 7.85 -9.21 -4.74
N ILE A 41 7.83 -8.68 -3.52
CA ILE A 41 6.62 -8.57 -2.70
C ILE A 41 5.97 -7.20 -2.93
N VAL A 42 4.65 -7.18 -3.11
CA VAL A 42 3.86 -5.95 -3.28
C VAL A 42 2.82 -5.85 -2.18
N GLY A 43 2.88 -4.77 -1.39
CA GLY A 43 1.86 -4.44 -0.40
C GLY A 43 0.75 -3.59 -1.01
N ILE A 44 -0.51 -3.98 -0.81
CA ILE A 44 -1.69 -3.26 -1.32
C ILE A 44 -2.68 -3.03 -0.19
N PHE A 45 -3.14 -1.79 -0.04
CA PHE A 45 -4.28 -1.47 0.81
C PHE A 45 -5.54 -1.39 -0.05
N PRO A 46 -6.49 -2.33 0.09
CA PRO A 46 -7.62 -2.46 -0.83
C PRO A 46 -8.59 -1.28 -0.77
N SER A 47 -8.69 -0.58 0.37
CA SER A 47 -9.50 0.64 0.50
C SER A 47 -8.89 1.83 -0.26
N GLY A 48 -7.56 1.92 -0.29
CA GLY A 48 -6.82 3.08 -0.80
C GLY A 48 -6.96 4.36 0.03
N THR A 49 -7.82 4.36 1.05
CA THR A 49 -8.05 5.44 2.02
C THR A 49 -7.87 4.94 3.45
N ARG A 50 -7.51 5.87 4.35
CA ARG A 50 -7.46 5.61 5.78
C ARG A 50 -8.85 5.83 6.35
N THR A 51 -9.70 4.82 6.23
CA THR A 51 -11.07 4.84 6.76
C THR A 51 -11.27 3.62 7.66
N THR A 52 -11.96 3.81 8.78
CA THR A 52 -12.26 2.77 9.78
C THR A 52 -13.50 1.94 9.42
N GLU A 53 -14.26 2.40 8.44
CA GLU A 53 -15.47 1.77 7.94
C GLU A 53 -15.13 0.69 6.91
N ASP A 54 -16.04 -0.26 6.72
CA ASP A 54 -15.90 -1.39 5.81
C ASP A 54 -15.89 -0.89 4.36
N VAL A 55 -14.72 -0.48 3.87
CA VAL A 55 -14.57 0.04 2.51
C VAL A 55 -14.63 -1.14 1.54
N PRO A 56 -15.47 -1.07 0.48
CA PRO A 56 -15.52 -2.11 -0.54
C PRO A 56 -14.13 -2.44 -1.07
N LEU A 57 -13.77 -3.73 -0.99
CA LEU A 57 -12.49 -4.23 -1.46
C LEU A 57 -12.34 -3.87 -2.95
N LYS A 58 -11.41 -2.97 -3.29
CA LYS A 58 -11.20 -2.61 -4.71
C LYS A 58 -10.74 -3.84 -5.48
N ARG A 59 -11.45 -4.16 -6.56
CA ARG A 59 -11.18 -5.30 -7.46
C ARG A 59 -9.75 -5.34 -7.98
N GLY A 60 -9.07 -4.19 -8.06
CA GLY A 60 -7.69 -4.08 -8.53
C GLY A 60 -6.69 -4.97 -7.79
N ALA A 61 -6.82 -5.17 -6.48
CA ALA A 61 -5.92 -6.04 -5.73
C ALA A 61 -6.01 -7.50 -6.18
N VAL A 62 -7.24 -7.98 -6.42
CA VAL A 62 -7.51 -9.35 -6.91
C VAL A 62 -7.00 -9.52 -8.33
N THR A 63 -7.24 -8.54 -9.21
CA THR A 63 -6.75 -8.55 -10.59
C THR A 63 -5.23 -8.60 -10.66
N ILE A 64 -4.52 -7.85 -9.81
CA ILE A 64 -3.06 -7.85 -9.74
C ILE A 64 -2.54 -9.23 -9.30
N ALA A 65 -3.15 -9.84 -8.27
CA ALA A 65 -2.75 -11.16 -7.80
C ALA A 65 -2.99 -12.25 -8.87
N GLN A 66 -4.14 -12.21 -9.55
CA GLN A 66 -4.50 -13.15 -10.61
C GLN A 66 -3.55 -13.04 -11.82
N LEU A 67 -3.28 -11.82 -12.30
CA LEU A 67 -2.39 -11.60 -13.45
C LEU A 67 -0.90 -11.78 -13.09
N GLY A 68 -0.54 -11.50 -11.85
CA GLY A 68 0.79 -11.71 -11.30
C GLY A 68 1.09 -13.16 -10.92
N LYS A 69 0.08 -14.04 -10.93
CA LYS A 69 0.17 -15.44 -10.45
C LYS A 69 0.79 -15.54 -9.06
N ALA A 70 0.42 -14.63 -8.17
CA ALA A 70 0.97 -14.54 -6.82
C ALA A 70 -0.12 -14.82 -5.76
N PRO A 71 0.21 -15.52 -4.65
CA PRO A 71 -0.72 -15.73 -3.55
C PRO A 71 -1.01 -14.41 -2.82
N ILE A 72 -2.24 -14.24 -2.36
CA ILE A 72 -2.64 -13.10 -1.51
C ILE A 72 -2.37 -13.49 -0.06
N VAL A 73 -1.56 -12.70 0.63
CA VAL A 73 -1.31 -12.84 2.08
C VAL A 73 -2.08 -11.75 2.83
N PRO A 74 -3.09 -12.10 3.65
CA PRO A 74 -3.81 -11.10 4.44
C PRO A 74 -2.91 -10.54 5.54
N ALA A 75 -2.93 -9.22 5.71
CA ALA A 75 -2.19 -8.53 6.77
C ALA A 75 -3.06 -7.42 7.36
N ALA A 76 -3.03 -7.29 8.69
CA ALA A 76 -3.75 -6.26 9.42
C ALA A 76 -2.79 -5.37 10.19
N TYR A 77 -2.94 -4.05 10.04
CA TYR A 77 -2.20 -3.08 10.85
C TYR A 77 -3.03 -2.69 12.08
N LYS A 78 -2.53 -3.05 13.28
CA LYS A 78 -3.09 -2.61 14.56
C LYS A 78 -2.12 -1.64 15.22
N GLY A 79 -2.41 -0.35 15.12
CA GLY A 79 -1.53 0.68 15.67
C GLY A 79 -2.20 2.05 15.75
N PRO A 80 -1.51 3.03 16.34
CA PRO A 80 -2.03 4.38 16.48
C PRO A 80 -2.28 5.01 15.10
N SER A 81 -3.46 5.60 14.92
CA SER A 81 -3.86 6.31 13.70
C SER A 81 -3.22 7.69 13.56
N ASN A 82 -2.70 8.26 14.65
CA ASN A 82 -2.23 9.64 14.71
C ASN A 82 -0.81 9.74 15.29
N ALA A 83 -0.02 10.69 14.78
CA ALA A 83 1.32 10.96 15.31
C ALA A 83 1.31 11.44 16.77
N LYS A 84 0.21 12.04 17.23
CA LYS A 84 0.01 12.41 18.64
C LYS A 84 -0.21 11.19 19.54
N SER A 85 -0.82 10.12 19.04
CA SER A 85 -1.01 8.88 19.81
C SER A 85 0.23 7.98 19.84
N LEU A 86 1.22 8.21 18.96
CA LEU A 86 2.54 7.58 19.05
C LEU A 86 3.34 8.03 20.30
N LYS A 87 3.12 9.26 20.78
CA LYS A 87 3.82 9.83 21.94
C LYS A 87 3.16 9.51 23.29
N LYS A 88 1.94 8.97 23.29
CA LYS A 88 1.26 8.56 24.53
C LYS A 88 1.83 7.21 24.95
N LYS A 89 2.78 7.21 25.89
CA LYS A 89 3.39 6.01 26.50
C LYS A 89 2.33 4.93 26.70
N LYS A 90 2.62 3.72 26.22
CA LYS A 90 1.86 2.50 26.51
C LYS A 90 1.84 2.27 28.03
N GLY A 91 0.80 2.74 28.70
CA GLY A 91 0.32 2.13 29.92
C GLY A 91 -0.81 1.18 29.55
N LYS A 92 -0.58 -0.12 29.77
CA LYS A 92 -1.53 -1.24 29.74
C LYS A 92 -1.86 -1.80 28.34
N CYS A 93 -1.22 -2.92 28.05
CA CYS A 93 -1.79 -3.96 27.19
C CYS A 93 -2.51 -4.94 28.12
N ALA A 94 -3.80 -5.15 27.87
CA ALA A 94 -4.55 -6.34 28.24
C ALA A 94 -5.09 -6.93 26.94
#